data_AF-A0A922VKK0-F1
#
_entry.id   AF-A0A922VKK0-F1
#
_cell.length_a   1.000
_cell.length_b   1.000
_cell.length_c   1.000
_cell.angle_alpha   90.00
_cell.angle_beta   90.00
_cell.angle_gamma   90.00
#
_symmetry.space_group_name_H-M   'P 1'
#
loop_
_entity.id
_entity.type
_entity.pdbx_description
1 polymer ?
#
loop_
_entity_poly.entity_id
_entity_poly.type
_entity_poly.pdbx_seq_one_letter_code
_entity_poly.pdbx_strand_id
1 'polypeptide(L)'
;MLDRFVELEGHPEVVQFSGGEPTIHTELIAMIDAAQRRDIRFTMVNTNGLRIAEGGPWFEEFAARRPLIYLQFDGLTDETYRAIRGEPLLETKLRALGRLAEADLHVMLVAVVERDVNEHEVGPIVEFGLQHPAVRGVMFQPVTHTGRHPDHDPLRWMTIPDVVRRLDEHPGGTFRASDFVPIPCCFPTCSSVTYAYLGDDGEVFPLPRVLEVDQYLDYITNRSLSALDRDILHALEGLWSAGSVPGEPTADRFACAACDLDLAALTDLARRVFMVQLRGFLDPWTFDVKKAIEFGLVVDACD
;
A
#
# COMPACT_ATOMS: atom_id res chain seq x y z
N MET A 1 -5.94 -23.43 10.06
CA MET A 1 -5.11 -22.21 10.05
C MET A 1 -5.95 -20.97 10.32
N LEU A 2 -6.93 -20.63 9.46
CA LEU A 2 -7.79 -19.45 9.67
C LEU A 2 -8.53 -19.46 11.02
N ASP A 3 -9.04 -20.61 11.48
CA ASP A 3 -9.71 -20.70 12.80
C ASP A 3 -8.76 -20.35 13.96
N ARG A 4 -7.51 -20.79 13.88
CA ARG A 4 -6.48 -20.50 14.88
C ARG A 4 -6.07 -19.03 14.84
N PHE A 5 -6.03 -18.43 13.64
CA PHE A 5 -5.75 -17.01 13.47
C PHE A 5 -6.84 -16.15 14.12
N VAL A 6 -8.11 -16.46 13.86
CA VAL A 6 -9.25 -15.78 14.50
C VAL A 6 -9.23 -15.97 16.01
N GLU A 7 -8.90 -17.16 16.51
CA GLU A 7 -8.81 -17.41 17.95
C GLU A 7 -7.73 -16.55 18.64
N LEU A 8 -6.59 -16.33 17.97
CA LEU A 8 -5.47 -15.57 18.52
C LEU A 8 -5.68 -14.06 18.45
N GLU A 9 -6.19 -13.56 17.33
CA GLU A 9 -6.38 -12.12 17.10
C GLU A 9 -7.72 -11.60 17.65
N GLY A 10 -8.70 -12.48 17.83
CA GLY A 10 -10.09 -12.15 18.20
C GLY A 10 -10.86 -11.48 17.05
N HIS A 11 -10.35 -10.37 16.53
CA HIS A 11 -10.90 -9.61 15.41
C HIS A 11 -9.84 -9.38 14.32
N PRO A 12 -9.47 -10.43 13.57
CA PRO A 12 -8.46 -10.32 12.52
C PRO A 12 -8.89 -9.35 11.40
N GLU A 13 -8.03 -8.38 11.12
CA GLU A 13 -8.35 -7.35 10.13
C GLU A 13 -8.10 -7.80 8.68
N VAL A 14 -6.96 -8.45 8.42
CA VAL A 14 -6.53 -8.75 7.05
C VAL A 14 -5.98 -10.17 6.96
N VAL A 15 -6.35 -10.88 5.91
CA VAL A 15 -5.60 -12.04 5.43
C VAL A 15 -5.13 -11.78 4.00
N GLN A 16 -3.84 -12.00 3.75
CA GLN A 16 -3.25 -11.87 2.42
C GLN A 16 -2.98 -13.26 1.82
N PHE A 17 -3.53 -13.51 0.63
CA PHE A 17 -3.19 -14.67 -0.19
C PHE A 17 -2.00 -14.30 -1.08
N SER A 18 -0.90 -15.03 -0.89
CA SER A 18 0.43 -14.80 -1.49
C SER A 18 1.05 -16.14 -1.92
N GLY A 19 2.33 -16.15 -2.31
CA GLY A 19 3.12 -17.35 -2.68
C GLY A 19 3.83 -17.14 -4.02
N GLY A 20 3.51 -18.00 -5.00
CA GLY A 20 3.85 -17.75 -6.41
C GLY A 20 2.85 -16.79 -7.04
N GLU A 21 1.94 -17.32 -7.86
CA GLU A 21 0.80 -16.57 -8.37
C GLU A 21 -0.49 -17.19 -7.78
N PRO A 22 -1.13 -16.58 -6.76
CA PRO A 22 -2.29 -17.19 -6.12
C PRO A 22 -3.49 -17.31 -7.07
N THR A 23 -3.61 -16.43 -8.07
CA THR A 23 -4.78 -16.47 -8.98
C THR A 23 -4.84 -17.72 -9.84
N ILE A 24 -3.74 -18.46 -10.03
CA ILE A 24 -3.77 -19.77 -10.73
C ILE A 24 -4.23 -20.93 -9.84
N HIS A 25 -4.32 -20.74 -8.52
CA HIS A 25 -4.76 -21.79 -7.60
C HIS A 25 -6.24 -22.08 -7.78
N THR A 26 -6.59 -23.36 -7.97
CA THR A 26 -7.96 -23.81 -8.25
C THR A 26 -8.94 -23.49 -7.13
N GLU A 27 -8.47 -23.47 -5.89
CA GLU A 27 -9.29 -23.22 -4.70
C GLU A 27 -9.24 -21.77 -4.18
N LEU A 28 -8.62 -20.81 -4.88
CA LEU A 28 -8.46 -19.44 -4.35
C LEU A 28 -9.81 -18.81 -3.94
N ILE A 29 -10.84 -18.94 -4.78
CA ILE A 29 -12.18 -18.39 -4.48
C ILE A 29 -12.76 -19.03 -3.22
N ALA A 30 -12.62 -20.35 -3.06
CA ALA A 30 -13.08 -21.06 -1.86
C ALA A 30 -12.31 -20.64 -0.60
N MET A 31 -11.01 -20.32 -0.73
CA MET A 31 -10.19 -19.80 0.36
C MET A 31 -10.61 -18.38 0.76
N ILE A 32 -10.92 -17.51 -0.19
CA ILE A 32 -11.48 -16.17 0.06
C ILE A 32 -12.83 -16.30 0.78
N ASP A 33 -13.73 -17.15 0.27
CA ASP A 33 -15.04 -17.43 0.89
C ASP A 33 -14.86 -18.01 2.31
N ALA A 34 -13.81 -18.78 2.57
CA ALA A 34 -13.50 -19.31 3.90
C ALA A 34 -13.02 -18.22 4.87
N ALA A 35 -12.26 -17.24 4.41
CA ALA A 35 -11.83 -16.10 5.21
C ALA A 35 -12.99 -15.16 5.55
N GLN A 36 -13.82 -14.83 4.55
CA GLN A 36 -14.98 -13.94 4.73
C GLN A 36 -16.03 -14.53 5.68
N ARG A 37 -16.28 -15.84 5.61
CA ARG A 37 -17.18 -16.54 6.57
C ARG A 37 -16.73 -16.47 8.02
N ARG A 38 -15.47 -16.13 8.27
CA ARG A 38 -14.87 -16.00 9.61
C ARG A 38 -14.78 -14.55 10.07
N ASP A 39 -15.46 -13.64 9.39
CA ASP A 39 -15.50 -12.21 9.70
C ASP A 39 -14.10 -11.56 9.68
N ILE A 40 -13.17 -12.10 8.87
CA ILE A 40 -11.91 -11.44 8.58
C ILE A 40 -12.23 -10.23 7.70
N ARG A 41 -11.97 -9.03 8.24
CA ARG A 41 -12.48 -7.75 7.68
C ARG A 41 -12.08 -7.53 6.23
N PHE A 42 -10.86 -7.89 5.86
CA PHE A 42 -10.35 -7.76 4.49
C PHE A 42 -9.65 -9.03 4.02
N THR A 43 -9.94 -9.39 2.77
CA THR A 43 -9.16 -10.38 2.02
C THR A 43 -8.32 -9.64 1.00
N MET A 44 -7.01 -9.88 1.01
CA MET A 44 -6.08 -9.27 0.08
C MET A 44 -5.44 -10.35 -0.81
N VAL A 45 -5.23 -10.06 -2.09
CA VAL A 45 -4.61 -10.99 -3.03
C VAL A 45 -3.38 -10.33 -3.67
N ASN A 46 -2.21 -10.91 -3.43
CA ASN A 46 -0.94 -10.51 -4.05
C ASN A 46 -0.80 -11.20 -5.41
N THR A 47 -0.84 -10.45 -6.51
CA THR A 47 -0.91 -11.02 -7.85
C THR A 47 -0.07 -10.25 -8.86
N ASN A 48 0.44 -10.97 -9.85
CA ASN A 48 1.03 -10.40 -11.06
C ASN A 48 -0.02 -9.82 -12.02
N GLY A 49 -1.31 -10.09 -11.82
CA GLY A 49 -2.41 -9.52 -12.60
C GLY A 49 -2.63 -10.11 -14.00
N LEU A 50 -1.88 -11.13 -14.42
CA LEU A 50 -2.04 -11.74 -15.75
C LEU A 50 -3.44 -12.33 -15.94
N ARG A 51 -3.89 -13.16 -14.99
CA ARG A 51 -5.23 -13.78 -15.03
C ARG A 51 -6.36 -12.77 -14.92
N ILE A 52 -6.12 -11.67 -14.18
CA ILE A 52 -7.07 -10.55 -14.10
C ILE A 52 -7.20 -9.87 -15.47
N ALA A 53 -6.08 -9.63 -16.17
CA ALA A 53 -6.08 -9.02 -17.50
C ALA A 53 -6.83 -9.86 -18.55
N GLU A 54 -6.81 -11.19 -18.45
CA GLU A 54 -7.59 -12.10 -19.31
C GLU A 54 -9.10 -11.89 -19.14
N GLY A 55 -9.56 -11.71 -17.89
CA GLY A 55 -10.96 -11.51 -17.55
C GLY A 55 -11.81 -12.79 -17.64
N GLY A 56 -13.07 -12.64 -18.05
CA GLY A 56 -14.00 -13.76 -18.25
C GLY A 56 -14.66 -14.26 -16.95
N PRO A 57 -15.34 -15.43 -17.00
CA PRO A 57 -16.19 -15.91 -15.89
C PRO A 57 -15.45 -16.05 -14.56
N TRP A 58 -14.18 -16.45 -14.59
CA TRP A 58 -13.37 -16.55 -13.38
C TRP A 58 -13.16 -15.17 -12.73
N PHE A 59 -12.89 -14.13 -13.51
CA PHE A 59 -12.71 -12.79 -12.99
C PHE A 59 -14.00 -12.23 -12.41
N GLU A 60 -15.15 -12.52 -13.02
CA GLU A 60 -16.45 -12.11 -12.51
C GLU A 60 -16.74 -12.74 -11.13
N GLU A 61 -16.48 -14.05 -10.97
CA GLU A 61 -16.63 -14.72 -9.67
C GLU A 61 -15.66 -14.17 -8.62
N PHE A 62 -14.40 -13.92 -9.01
CA PHE A 62 -13.37 -13.34 -8.17
C PHE A 62 -13.74 -11.93 -7.70
N ALA A 63 -14.16 -11.06 -8.63
CA ALA A 63 -14.53 -9.68 -8.35
C ALA A 63 -15.78 -9.59 -7.46
N ALA A 64 -16.72 -10.53 -7.57
CA ALA A 64 -17.90 -10.59 -6.71
C ALA A 64 -17.55 -10.72 -5.21
N ARG A 65 -16.35 -11.21 -4.85
CA ARG A 65 -15.88 -11.30 -3.46
C ARG A 65 -15.25 -10.01 -2.96
N ARG A 66 -15.04 -9.01 -3.83
CA ARG A 66 -14.42 -7.72 -3.50
C ARG A 66 -13.10 -7.81 -2.71
N PRO A 67 -12.13 -8.63 -3.14
CA PRO A 67 -10.82 -8.63 -2.50
C PRO A 67 -10.08 -7.31 -2.75
N LEU A 68 -9.21 -6.93 -1.82
CA LEU A 68 -8.23 -5.88 -2.02
C LEU A 68 -7.08 -6.44 -2.87
N ILE A 69 -6.69 -5.71 -3.91
CA ILE A 69 -5.68 -6.20 -4.84
C ILE A 69 -4.33 -5.58 -4.51
N TYR A 70 -3.34 -6.43 -4.33
CA TYR A 70 -1.94 -6.07 -4.13
C TYR A 70 -1.24 -6.43 -5.45
N LEU A 71 -1.15 -5.46 -6.36
CA LEU A 71 -0.80 -5.70 -7.77
C LEU A 71 0.67 -5.40 -8.03
N GLN A 72 1.41 -6.38 -8.54
CA GLN A 72 2.78 -6.15 -9.03
C GLN A 72 2.78 -5.17 -10.22
N PHE A 73 3.38 -4.00 -10.02
CA PHE A 73 3.46 -2.89 -10.97
C PHE A 73 4.83 -2.20 -10.85
N ASP A 74 5.84 -2.75 -11.52
CA ASP A 74 7.24 -2.36 -11.32
C ASP A 74 7.65 -1.09 -12.07
N GLY A 75 6.87 -0.65 -13.07
CA GLY A 75 7.22 0.49 -13.89
C GLY A 75 6.15 0.90 -14.88
N LEU A 76 6.42 1.98 -15.59
CA LEU A 76 5.63 2.59 -16.65
C LEU A 76 6.25 2.37 -18.04
N THR A 77 7.30 1.54 -18.14
CA THR A 77 7.93 1.16 -19.40
C THR A 77 8.12 -0.36 -19.51
N ASP A 78 8.07 -0.89 -20.73
CA ASP A 78 8.39 -2.32 -20.96
C ASP A 78 9.87 -2.64 -20.70
N GLU A 79 10.77 -1.65 -20.75
CA GLU A 79 12.19 -1.83 -20.46
C GLU A 79 12.37 -2.29 -19.01
N THR A 80 11.66 -1.64 -18.08
CA THR A 80 11.60 -2.01 -16.66
C THR A 80 11.07 -3.41 -16.45
N TYR A 81 9.97 -3.79 -17.11
CA TYR A 81 9.43 -5.14 -17.00
C TYR A 81 10.37 -6.19 -17.61
N ARG A 82 11.04 -5.90 -18.73
CA ARG A 82 12.05 -6.81 -19.29
C ARG A 82 13.23 -7.00 -18.33
N ALA A 83 13.70 -5.93 -17.69
CA ALA A 83 14.81 -5.99 -16.76
C ALA A 83 14.46 -6.81 -15.50
N ILE A 84 13.30 -6.56 -14.90
CA ILE A 84 12.93 -7.15 -13.59
C ILE A 84 12.21 -8.50 -13.74
N ARG A 85 11.37 -8.65 -14.79
CA ARG A 85 10.46 -9.80 -14.97
C ARG A 85 10.79 -10.65 -16.20
N GLY A 86 11.64 -10.17 -17.11
CA GLY A 86 12.08 -10.90 -18.30
C GLY A 86 11.15 -10.78 -19.51
N GLU A 87 10.05 -10.02 -19.42
CA GLU A 87 9.05 -9.89 -20.49
C GLU A 87 8.37 -8.50 -20.47
N PRO A 88 7.88 -7.99 -21.61
CA PRO A 88 7.12 -6.74 -21.66
C PRO A 88 5.71 -6.93 -21.09
N LEU A 89 5.41 -6.29 -19.97
CA LEU A 89 4.16 -6.49 -19.23
C LEU A 89 3.28 -5.25 -19.10
N LEU A 90 3.74 -4.06 -19.52
CA LEU A 90 3.04 -2.81 -19.20
C LEU A 90 1.58 -2.82 -19.69
N GLU A 91 1.37 -3.21 -20.96
CA GLU A 91 0.02 -3.28 -21.53
C GLU A 91 -0.89 -4.22 -20.74
N THR A 92 -0.36 -5.36 -20.30
CA THR A 92 -1.08 -6.34 -19.50
C THR A 92 -1.45 -5.78 -18.12
N LYS A 93 -0.54 -5.04 -17.48
CA LYS A 93 -0.81 -4.37 -16.19
C LYS A 93 -1.89 -3.30 -16.33
N LEU A 94 -1.82 -2.48 -17.38
CA LEU A 94 -2.84 -1.47 -17.65
C LEU A 94 -4.22 -2.09 -17.93
N ARG A 95 -4.25 -3.21 -18.66
CA ARG A 95 -5.48 -3.97 -18.91
C ARG A 95 -6.07 -4.56 -17.62
N ALA A 96 -5.24 -5.11 -16.75
CA ALA A 96 -5.67 -5.59 -15.44
C ALA A 96 -6.27 -4.45 -14.61
N LEU A 97 -5.59 -3.29 -14.54
CA LEU A 97 -6.06 -2.11 -13.84
C LEU A 97 -7.40 -1.57 -14.38
N GLY A 98 -7.57 -1.56 -15.70
CA GLY A 98 -8.85 -1.18 -16.33
C GLY A 98 -10.00 -2.06 -15.88
N ARG A 99 -9.81 -3.39 -15.86
CA ARG A 99 -10.82 -4.34 -15.38
C ARG A 99 -11.12 -4.19 -13.89
N LEU A 100 -10.09 -3.95 -13.08
CA LEU A 100 -10.25 -3.71 -11.65
C LEU A 100 -11.03 -2.42 -11.39
N ALA A 101 -10.80 -1.38 -12.19
CA ALA A 101 -11.58 -0.14 -12.14
C ALA A 101 -13.05 -0.37 -12.53
N GLU A 102 -13.31 -1.08 -13.63
CA GLU A 102 -14.67 -1.43 -14.07
C GLU A 102 -15.44 -2.23 -13.02
N ALA A 103 -14.74 -3.08 -12.26
CA ALA A 103 -15.32 -3.88 -11.19
C ALA A 103 -15.38 -3.17 -9.82
N ASP A 104 -14.98 -1.91 -9.73
CA ASP A 104 -14.90 -1.14 -8.47
C ASP A 104 -14.07 -1.85 -7.38
N LEU A 105 -12.94 -2.43 -7.77
CA LEU A 105 -11.97 -3.06 -6.88
C LEU A 105 -10.83 -2.11 -6.56
N HIS A 106 -10.43 -2.11 -5.28
CA HIS A 106 -9.33 -1.28 -4.81
C HIS A 106 -7.99 -1.97 -4.99
N VAL A 107 -7.03 -1.21 -5.49
CA VAL A 107 -5.70 -1.68 -5.84
C VAL A 107 -4.65 -0.89 -5.08
N MET A 108 -3.66 -1.61 -4.57
CA MET A 108 -2.40 -1.06 -4.11
C MET A 108 -1.31 -1.52 -5.08
N LEU A 109 -0.66 -0.56 -5.75
CA LEU A 109 0.40 -0.83 -6.73
C LEU A 109 1.69 -1.17 -6.00
N VAL A 110 2.35 -2.24 -6.40
CA VAL A 110 3.54 -2.73 -5.70
C VAL A 110 4.69 -2.77 -6.67
N ALA A 111 5.64 -1.87 -6.47
CA ALA A 111 6.80 -1.72 -7.32
C ALA A 111 8.05 -2.20 -6.59
N VAL A 112 8.70 -3.20 -7.16
CA VAL A 112 10.08 -3.52 -6.74
C VAL A 112 11.01 -2.46 -7.34
N VAL A 113 11.85 -1.83 -6.52
CA VAL A 113 12.73 -0.74 -6.96
C VAL A 113 14.19 -1.18 -6.96
N GLU A 114 14.83 -1.06 -8.11
CA GLU A 114 16.24 -1.38 -8.33
C GLU A 114 17.00 -0.17 -8.87
N ARG A 115 18.25 -0.03 -8.43
CA ARG A 115 19.12 1.08 -8.86
C ARG A 115 19.52 0.91 -10.31
N ASP A 116 19.57 2.03 -11.03
CA ASP A 116 19.87 2.13 -12.46
C ASP A 116 18.85 1.39 -13.36
N VAL A 117 17.70 0.98 -12.82
CA VAL A 117 16.64 0.27 -13.54
C VAL A 117 15.37 1.10 -13.57
N ASN A 118 14.76 1.35 -12.42
CA ASN A 118 13.43 1.98 -12.33
C ASN A 118 13.28 2.99 -11.19
N GLU A 119 14.34 3.35 -10.48
CA GLU A 119 14.27 4.34 -9.40
C GLU A 119 13.84 5.74 -9.88
N HIS A 120 14.01 6.00 -11.18
CA HIS A 120 13.55 7.23 -11.84
C HIS A 120 12.04 7.24 -12.08
N GLU A 121 11.38 6.07 -12.03
CA GLU A 121 9.93 5.92 -12.22
C GLU A 121 9.15 6.01 -10.90
N VAL A 122 9.83 6.05 -9.74
CA VAL A 122 9.21 6.10 -8.41
C VAL A 122 8.19 7.25 -8.28
N GLY A 123 8.59 8.49 -8.61
CA GLY A 123 7.66 9.64 -8.64
C GLY A 123 6.53 9.46 -9.66
N PRO A 124 6.84 9.18 -10.94
CA PRO A 124 5.83 8.92 -11.97
C PRO A 124 4.80 7.84 -11.62
N ILE A 125 5.19 6.75 -10.94
CA ILE A 125 4.26 5.70 -10.49
C ILE A 125 3.26 6.24 -9.46
N VAL A 126 3.70 7.10 -8.54
CA VAL A 126 2.79 7.76 -7.58
C VAL A 126 1.81 8.65 -8.30
N GLU A 127 2.26 9.48 -9.24
CA GLU A 127 1.38 10.36 -10.03
C GLU A 127 0.39 9.55 -10.88
N PHE A 128 0.83 8.45 -11.49
CA PHE A 128 -0.06 7.52 -12.18
C PHE A 128 -1.10 6.93 -11.23
N GLY A 129 -0.70 6.51 -10.02
CA GLY A 129 -1.59 5.97 -9.01
C GLY A 129 -2.63 6.97 -8.53
N LEU A 130 -2.24 8.23 -8.31
CA LEU A 130 -3.14 9.31 -7.89
C LEU A 130 -4.23 9.59 -8.94
N GLN A 131 -3.94 9.38 -10.22
CA GLN A 131 -4.87 9.61 -11.32
C GLN A 131 -5.76 8.40 -11.63
N HIS A 132 -5.39 7.20 -11.20
CA HIS A 132 -6.07 5.98 -11.59
C HIS A 132 -7.24 5.63 -10.63
N PRO A 133 -8.48 5.45 -11.12
CA PRO A 133 -9.67 5.34 -10.27
C PRO A 133 -9.70 4.09 -9.36
N ALA A 134 -9.02 3.01 -9.75
CA ALA A 134 -8.92 1.80 -8.94
C ALA A 134 -7.82 1.88 -7.85
N VAL A 135 -6.84 2.77 -8.01
CA VAL A 135 -5.65 2.77 -7.15
C VAL A 135 -5.93 3.57 -5.89
N ARG A 136 -5.55 3.01 -4.74
CA ARG A 136 -5.66 3.62 -3.40
C ARG A 136 -4.31 3.82 -2.72
N GLY A 137 -3.24 3.35 -3.36
CA GLY A 137 -1.90 3.59 -2.87
C GLY A 137 -0.83 2.89 -3.70
N VAL A 138 0.41 3.21 -3.35
CA VAL A 138 1.61 2.62 -3.93
C VAL A 138 2.51 2.13 -2.80
N MET A 139 3.09 0.97 -2.98
CA MET A 139 4.08 0.40 -2.11
C MET A 139 5.36 0.12 -2.86
N PHE A 140 6.45 0.73 -2.40
CA PHE A 140 7.78 0.51 -2.94
C PHE A 140 8.53 -0.52 -2.09
N GLN A 141 9.13 -1.48 -2.77
CA GLN A 141 9.95 -2.52 -2.15
C GLN A 141 11.34 -2.48 -2.79
N PRO A 142 12.36 -1.90 -2.15
CA PRO A 142 13.71 -2.03 -2.66
C PRO A 142 14.09 -3.52 -2.84
N VAL A 143 14.77 -3.85 -3.94
CA VAL A 143 15.14 -5.24 -4.26
C VAL A 143 15.82 -5.88 -3.08
N THR A 144 15.43 -7.12 -2.78
CA THR A 144 16.08 -7.95 -1.77
C THR A 144 16.81 -9.07 -2.50
N HIS A 145 18.13 -9.12 -2.36
CA HIS A 145 18.96 -10.05 -3.11
C HIS A 145 19.02 -11.39 -2.38
N THR A 146 17.95 -12.16 -2.54
CA THR A 146 17.81 -13.51 -1.98
C THR A 146 17.30 -14.47 -3.05
N GLY A 147 17.79 -15.72 -3.03
CA GLY A 147 17.39 -16.73 -4.01
C GLY A 147 18.11 -16.58 -5.37
N ARG A 148 17.35 -16.50 -6.46
CA ARG A 148 17.90 -16.41 -7.83
C ARG A 148 18.07 -14.94 -8.22
N HIS A 149 19.25 -14.39 -8.00
CA HIS A 149 19.61 -13.04 -8.45
C HIS A 149 21.04 -13.04 -9.05
N PRO A 150 21.35 -12.11 -9.96
CA PRO A 150 22.73 -11.86 -10.40
C PRO A 150 23.62 -11.36 -9.26
N ASP A 151 24.94 -11.49 -9.40
CA ASP A 151 25.87 -10.84 -8.48
C ASP A 151 25.63 -9.32 -8.50
N HIS A 152 25.61 -8.70 -7.32
CA HIS A 152 25.37 -7.26 -7.16
C HIS A 152 26.41 -6.63 -6.22
N ASP A 153 26.61 -5.32 -6.35
CA ASP A 153 27.40 -4.54 -5.40
C ASP A 153 26.50 -4.09 -4.23
N PRO A 154 26.71 -4.59 -2.99
CA PRO A 154 25.86 -4.24 -1.85
C PRO A 154 25.92 -2.74 -1.50
N LEU A 155 26.95 -2.01 -1.93
CA LEU A 155 27.05 -0.56 -1.72
C LEU A 155 26.17 0.25 -2.69
N ARG A 156 25.67 -0.38 -3.76
CA ARG A 156 24.78 0.24 -4.75
C ARG A 156 23.32 -0.10 -4.52
N TRP A 157 22.96 -0.68 -3.39
CA TRP A 157 21.57 -1.01 -3.12
C TRP A 157 20.70 0.25 -2.95
N MET A 158 19.47 0.19 -3.46
CA MET A 158 18.39 1.11 -3.10
C MET A 158 17.95 0.91 -1.65
N THR A 159 17.95 1.98 -0.86
CA THR A 159 17.42 1.96 0.51
C THR A 159 16.06 2.66 0.59
N ILE A 160 15.33 2.49 1.70
CA ILE A 160 14.10 3.27 1.96
C ILE A 160 14.37 4.78 1.85
N PRO A 161 15.42 5.36 2.49
CA PRO A 161 15.78 6.75 2.29
C PRO A 161 16.08 7.14 0.84
N ASP A 162 16.68 6.26 0.04
CA ASP A 162 16.91 6.54 -1.39
C ASP A 162 15.60 6.69 -2.15
N VAL A 163 14.63 5.82 -1.90
CA VAL A 163 13.31 5.89 -2.55
C VAL A 163 12.54 7.13 -2.07
N VAL A 164 12.57 7.46 -0.77
CA VAL A 164 11.99 8.72 -0.25
C VAL A 164 12.63 9.93 -0.93
N ARG A 165 13.95 9.92 -1.08
CA ARG A 165 14.68 10.99 -1.77
C ARG A 165 14.28 11.09 -3.25
N ARG A 166 14.05 9.96 -3.93
CA ARG A 166 13.54 9.95 -5.32
C ARG A 166 12.15 10.55 -5.44
N LEU A 167 11.27 10.31 -4.46
CA LEU A 167 9.96 10.94 -4.38
C LEU A 167 10.09 12.46 -4.16
N ASP A 168 10.97 12.87 -3.25
CA ASP A 168 11.21 14.28 -2.93
C ASP A 168 11.84 15.07 -4.09
N GLU A 169 12.80 14.45 -4.80
CA GLU A 169 13.48 14.99 -5.98
C GLU A 169 12.57 15.05 -7.23
N HIS A 170 11.40 14.38 -7.22
CA HIS A 170 10.52 14.33 -8.39
C HIS A 170 9.94 15.72 -8.71
N PRO A 171 10.21 16.29 -9.91
CA PRO A 171 9.73 17.62 -10.27
C PRO A 171 8.20 17.67 -10.33
N GLY A 172 7.60 18.60 -9.59
CA GLY A 172 6.15 18.71 -9.49
C GLY A 172 5.49 17.65 -8.61
N GLY A 173 6.27 16.76 -8.00
CA GLY A 173 5.76 15.72 -7.10
C GLY A 173 5.12 16.30 -5.85
N THR A 174 4.05 15.63 -5.41
CA THR A 174 3.23 16.03 -4.26
C THR A 174 3.94 15.84 -2.90
N PHE A 175 4.59 14.68 -2.73
CA PHE A 175 5.16 14.25 -1.46
C PHE A 175 6.59 14.76 -1.27
N ARG A 176 6.94 15.10 -0.03
CA ARG A 176 8.27 15.53 0.40
C ARG A 176 8.81 14.55 1.43
N ALA A 177 10.14 14.52 1.60
CA ALA A 177 10.78 13.62 2.55
C ALA A 177 10.24 13.77 4.00
N SER A 178 9.88 15.00 4.39
CA SER A 178 9.29 15.31 5.70
C SER A 178 7.90 14.72 5.92
N ASP A 179 7.21 14.28 4.87
CA ASP A 179 5.87 13.69 4.98
C ASP A 179 5.94 12.19 5.32
N PHE A 180 7.13 11.58 5.33
CA PHE A 180 7.29 10.16 5.57
C PHE A 180 7.62 9.90 7.04
N VAL A 181 6.78 9.10 7.69
CA VAL A 181 6.93 8.69 9.08
C VAL A 181 7.30 7.20 9.16
N PRO A 182 8.16 6.79 10.11
CA PRO A 182 8.41 5.38 10.36
C PRO A 182 7.18 4.74 10.99
N ILE A 183 6.84 3.51 10.60
CA ILE A 183 5.71 2.79 11.21
C ILE A 183 6.17 2.18 12.55
N PRO A 184 5.55 2.51 13.70
CA PRO A 184 6.04 2.08 15.01
C PRO A 184 5.93 0.59 15.31
N CYS A 185 5.13 -0.18 14.54
CA CYS A 185 4.91 -1.60 14.79
C CYS A 185 5.99 -2.49 14.19
N CYS A 186 6.74 -1.99 13.21
CA CYS A 186 7.94 -2.63 12.72
C CYS A 186 9.14 -1.89 13.32
N PHE A 187 10.32 -2.53 13.35
CA PHE A 187 11.54 -1.80 13.65
C PHE A 187 11.62 -0.54 12.74
N PRO A 188 11.97 0.66 13.25
CA PRO A 188 11.75 1.93 12.54
C PRO A 188 12.38 2.06 11.14
N THR A 189 13.38 1.22 10.83
CA THR A 189 14.04 1.17 9.52
C THR A 189 13.48 0.09 8.57
N CYS A 190 12.41 -0.61 8.94
CA CYS A 190 11.76 -1.64 8.11
C CYS A 190 10.74 -1.05 7.14
N SER A 191 10.03 -0.02 7.59
CA SER A 191 8.90 0.54 6.86
C SER A 191 8.78 2.04 7.09
N SER A 192 8.45 2.76 6.03
CA SER A 192 8.12 4.18 6.07
C SER A 192 6.81 4.40 5.33
N VAL A 193 5.96 5.30 5.81
CA VAL A 193 4.65 5.53 5.19
C VAL A 193 4.32 7.01 5.17
N THR A 194 3.50 7.41 4.21
CA THR A 194 2.78 8.67 4.21
C THR A 194 1.37 8.46 3.70
N TYR A 195 0.48 9.35 4.09
CA TYR A 195 -0.92 9.35 3.68
C TYR A 195 -1.26 10.71 3.11
N ALA A 196 -2.12 10.73 2.09
CA ALA A 196 -2.69 11.94 1.56
C ALA A 196 -4.22 11.83 1.45
N TYR A 197 -4.89 12.95 1.64
CA TYR A 197 -6.29 13.12 1.31
C TYR A 197 -6.45 13.65 -0.12
N LEU A 198 -7.36 13.05 -0.87
CA LEU A 198 -7.72 13.43 -2.24
C LEU A 198 -8.96 14.34 -2.20
N GLY A 199 -8.76 15.62 -2.49
CA GLY A 199 -9.82 16.62 -2.62
C GLY A 199 -10.64 16.45 -3.90
N ASP A 200 -11.79 17.13 -3.97
CA ASP A 200 -12.72 17.05 -5.11
C ASP A 200 -12.13 17.59 -6.43
N ASP A 201 -11.23 18.57 -6.35
CA ASP A 201 -10.61 19.22 -7.50
C ASP A 201 -9.31 18.54 -7.97
N GLY A 202 -9.04 17.32 -7.50
CA GLY A 202 -7.79 16.59 -7.76
C GLY A 202 -6.61 17.10 -6.93
N GLU A 203 -6.86 17.98 -5.95
CA GLU A 203 -5.85 18.41 -4.97
C GLU A 203 -5.46 17.25 -4.06
N VAL A 204 -4.17 17.12 -3.77
CA VAL A 204 -3.63 16.07 -2.91
C VAL A 204 -3.01 16.72 -1.68
N PHE A 205 -3.52 16.36 -0.51
CA PHE A 205 -3.13 16.93 0.78
C PHE A 205 -2.40 15.89 1.64
N PRO A 206 -1.06 15.92 1.73
CA PRO A 206 -0.33 15.06 2.65
C PRO A 206 -0.78 15.30 4.09
N LEU A 207 -1.34 14.26 4.72
CA LEU A 207 -1.89 14.33 6.07
C LEU A 207 -0.86 14.74 7.14
N PRO A 208 0.43 14.33 7.06
CA PRO A 208 1.45 14.76 8.02
C PRO A 208 1.72 16.26 8.09
N ARG A 209 1.26 17.03 7.08
CA ARG A 209 1.36 18.50 7.10
C ARG A 209 0.15 19.18 7.75
N VAL A 210 -0.94 18.44 7.94
CA VAL A 210 -2.22 18.96 8.46
C VAL A 210 -2.50 18.41 9.86
N LEU A 211 -2.01 17.22 10.15
CA LEU A 211 -2.18 16.52 11.42
C LEU A 211 -0.82 16.29 12.06
N GLU A 212 -0.76 16.43 13.38
CA GLU A 212 0.38 15.97 14.19
C GLU A 212 0.36 14.43 14.24
N VAL A 213 0.80 13.80 13.15
CA VAL A 213 0.65 12.34 12.93
C VAL A 213 1.35 11.54 14.03
N ASP A 214 2.42 12.07 14.64
CA ASP A 214 3.14 11.44 15.75
C ASP A 214 2.22 11.11 16.96
N GLN A 215 1.15 11.87 17.17
CA GLN A 215 0.18 11.63 18.25
C GLN A 215 -0.84 10.53 17.92
N TYR A 216 -0.96 10.18 16.64
CA TYR A 216 -1.91 9.17 16.12
C TYR A 216 -1.19 7.94 15.57
N LEU A 217 0.14 7.96 15.55
CA LEU A 217 0.97 6.84 15.15
C LEU A 217 0.60 5.59 15.93
N ASP A 218 0.50 5.62 17.26
CA ASP A 218 0.09 4.46 18.10
C ASP A 218 -1.25 3.84 17.67
N TYR A 219 -2.16 4.61 17.08
CA TYR A 219 -3.46 4.15 16.61
C TYR A 219 -3.40 3.51 15.20
N ILE A 220 -2.56 4.06 14.31
CA ILE A 220 -2.27 3.52 12.97
C ILE A 220 -1.37 2.27 13.07
N THR A 221 -0.57 2.18 14.13
CA THR A 221 0.49 1.20 14.37
C THR A 221 0.02 -0.25 14.29
N ASN A 222 -1.20 -0.57 14.72
CA ASN A 222 -1.70 -1.95 14.73
C ASN A 222 -2.63 -2.32 13.56
N ARG A 223 -2.75 -1.47 12.53
CA ARG A 223 -3.74 -1.66 11.46
C ARG A 223 -3.08 -1.67 10.10
N SER A 224 -3.17 -2.80 9.40
CA SER A 224 -2.37 -3.08 8.20
C SER A 224 -2.96 -2.48 6.91
N LEU A 225 -4.19 -1.97 6.97
CA LEU A 225 -4.85 -1.26 5.88
C LEU A 225 -5.80 -0.21 6.44
N SER A 226 -6.08 0.82 5.63
CA SER A 226 -6.96 1.95 5.90
C SER A 226 -8.44 1.56 6.07
N ALA A 227 -8.77 0.67 7.00
CA ALA A 227 -10.03 0.77 7.71
C ALA A 227 -9.89 1.95 8.68
N LEU A 228 -10.40 3.11 8.27
CA LEU A 228 -10.71 4.18 9.22
C LEU A 228 -11.78 3.62 10.17
N ASP A 229 -11.32 3.04 11.29
CA ASP A 229 -12.19 2.52 12.32
C ASP A 229 -12.88 3.68 13.05
N ARG A 230 -13.96 3.37 13.75
CA ARG A 230 -14.78 4.30 14.53
C ARG A 230 -13.96 5.19 15.46
N ASP A 231 -12.79 4.75 15.91
CA ASP A 231 -11.96 5.56 16.81
C ASP A 231 -10.98 6.52 16.10
N ILE A 232 -10.69 6.38 14.79
CA ILE A 232 -10.11 7.50 14.00
C ILE A 232 -11.17 8.57 13.78
N LEU A 233 -12.41 8.16 13.51
CA LEU A 233 -13.53 9.09 13.44
C LEU A 233 -13.73 9.78 14.79
N HIS A 234 -13.57 9.07 15.90
CA HIS A 234 -13.65 9.65 17.24
C HIS A 234 -12.45 10.56 17.59
N ALA A 235 -11.25 10.24 17.11
CA ALA A 235 -10.07 11.07 17.25
C ALA A 235 -10.17 12.36 16.41
N LEU A 236 -10.69 12.26 15.19
CA LEU A 236 -11.02 13.39 14.32
C LEU A 236 -12.18 14.22 14.91
N GLU A 237 -13.23 13.59 15.44
CA GLU A 237 -14.32 14.25 16.20
C GLU A 237 -13.80 14.96 17.45
N GLY A 238 -12.80 14.40 18.14
CA GLY A 238 -12.13 15.01 19.29
C GLY A 238 -11.33 16.26 18.91
N LEU A 239 -10.63 16.21 17.78
CA LEU A 239 -9.95 17.36 17.14
C LEU A 239 -10.94 18.48 16.75
N TRP A 240 -12.16 18.13 16.32
CA TRP A 240 -13.20 19.09 15.95
C TRP A 240 -14.02 19.62 17.13
N SER A 241 -14.16 18.84 18.20
CA SER A 241 -14.89 19.24 19.43
C SER A 241 -14.05 20.13 20.35
N ALA A 242 -12.71 20.06 20.24
CA ALA A 242 -11.79 20.96 20.91
C ALA A 242 -11.51 22.20 20.03
N GLY A 243 -12.46 23.14 20.03
CA GLY A 243 -12.39 24.39 19.27
C GLY A 243 -11.04 25.11 19.37
N SER A 244 -10.33 25.11 18.24
CA SER A 244 -9.43 26.13 17.68
C SER A 244 -8.46 26.89 18.61
N VAL A 245 -7.16 26.86 18.28
CA VAL A 245 -6.27 28.04 18.35
C VAL A 245 -5.34 28.06 17.11
N PRO A 246 -5.08 29.23 16.48
CA PRO A 246 -4.83 29.40 15.03
C PRO A 246 -3.36 29.56 14.59
N GLY A 247 -3.09 29.43 13.28
CA GLY A 247 -1.79 29.82 12.69
C GLY A 247 -1.56 29.71 11.16
N GLU A 248 -2.26 28.86 10.40
CA GLU A 248 -2.02 28.74 8.94
C GLU A 248 -3.31 28.81 8.09
N PRO A 249 -3.30 29.51 6.93
CA PRO A 249 -4.48 29.64 6.06
C PRO A 249 -4.99 28.31 5.48
N THR A 250 -4.16 27.26 5.53
CA THR A 250 -4.44 25.94 4.95
C THR A 250 -5.28 25.07 5.88
N ALA A 251 -5.08 25.20 7.20
CA ALA A 251 -5.88 24.51 8.22
C ALA A 251 -7.34 24.95 8.19
N ASP A 252 -7.59 26.25 7.93
CA ASP A 252 -8.94 26.80 7.79
C ASP A 252 -9.67 26.24 6.54
N ARG A 253 -8.95 25.94 5.45
CA ARG A 253 -9.54 25.34 4.24
C ARG A 253 -9.95 23.89 4.47
N PHE A 254 -9.11 23.12 5.15
CA PHE A 254 -9.40 21.71 5.46
C PHE A 254 -10.48 21.57 6.54
N ALA A 255 -10.48 22.45 7.55
CA ALA A 255 -11.53 22.53 8.56
C ALA A 255 -12.88 22.93 7.94
N CYS A 256 -12.89 23.90 7.02
CA CYS A 256 -14.12 24.30 6.32
C CYS A 256 -14.73 23.15 5.49
N ALA A 257 -13.90 22.36 4.80
CA ALA A 257 -14.36 21.19 4.04
C ALA A 257 -14.89 20.05 4.93
N ALA A 258 -14.41 19.96 6.18
CA ALA A 258 -14.78 18.91 7.13
C ALA A 258 -15.96 19.26 8.05
N CYS A 259 -16.32 20.54 8.19
CA CYS A 259 -17.37 21.01 9.10
C CYS A 259 -18.79 20.52 8.78
N ASP A 260 -19.07 20.05 7.56
CA ASP A 260 -20.40 19.58 7.11
C ASP A 260 -20.48 18.04 6.92
N LEU A 261 -19.49 17.28 7.39
CA LEU A 261 -19.40 15.84 7.11
C LEU A 261 -20.22 14.99 8.10
N ASP A 262 -21.30 14.39 7.60
CA ASP A 262 -22.05 13.30 8.26
C ASP A 262 -21.19 12.01 8.33
N LEU A 263 -21.60 11.02 9.14
CA LEU A 263 -20.96 9.70 9.27
C LEU A 263 -20.79 8.97 7.92
N ALA A 264 -21.72 9.21 6.98
CA ALA A 264 -21.62 8.77 5.59
C ALA A 264 -20.46 9.45 4.83
N ALA A 265 -20.20 10.73 5.13
CA ALA A 265 -19.13 11.51 4.52
C ALA A 265 -17.76 11.20 5.16
N LEU A 266 -17.73 10.72 6.40
CA LEU A 266 -16.54 10.09 7.01
C LEU A 266 -16.20 8.72 6.38
N THR A 267 -17.20 8.00 5.87
CA THR A 267 -16.99 6.79 5.05
C THR A 267 -16.46 7.15 3.65
N ASP A 268 -16.84 8.32 3.13
CA ASP A 268 -16.29 8.91 1.89
C ASP A 268 -14.84 9.38 2.08
N LEU A 269 -14.49 9.89 3.28
CA LEU A 269 -13.12 10.23 3.66
C LEU A 269 -12.17 9.04 3.48
N ALA A 270 -12.56 7.84 3.93
CA ALA A 270 -11.76 6.61 3.78
C ALA A 270 -11.49 6.25 2.32
N ARG A 271 -12.42 6.56 1.42
CA ARG A 271 -12.27 6.32 -0.03
C ARG A 271 -11.33 7.30 -0.70
N ARG A 272 -11.11 8.45 -0.06
CA ARG A 272 -10.27 9.55 -0.54
C ARG A 272 -8.89 9.56 0.10
N VAL A 273 -8.52 8.54 0.87
CA VAL A 273 -7.15 8.40 1.38
C VAL A 273 -6.31 7.64 0.34
N PHE A 274 -5.18 8.24 -0.01
CA PHE A 274 -4.12 7.62 -0.79
C PHE A 274 -2.92 7.35 0.10
N MET A 275 -2.35 6.15 0.00
CA MET A 275 -1.21 5.73 0.81
C MET A 275 0.04 5.54 -0.05
N VAL A 276 1.18 6.06 0.39
CA VAL A 276 2.48 5.68 -0.16
C VAL A 276 3.29 5.00 0.94
N GLN A 277 3.57 3.71 0.75
CA GLN A 277 4.32 2.89 1.70
C GLN A 277 5.66 2.47 1.10
N LEU A 278 6.66 2.33 1.96
CA LEU A 278 7.95 1.77 1.62
C LEU A 278 8.23 0.64 2.60
N ARG A 279 8.66 -0.51 2.09
CA ARG A 279 9.03 -1.66 2.91
C ARG A 279 10.29 -2.31 2.36
N GLY A 280 11.32 -2.39 3.20
CA GLY A 280 12.51 -3.18 2.91
C GLY A 280 12.38 -4.58 3.49
N PHE A 281 12.89 -5.58 2.79
CA PHE A 281 13.13 -6.90 3.36
C PHE A 281 14.61 -7.09 3.67
N LEU A 282 14.91 -8.08 4.50
CA LEU A 282 16.28 -8.38 4.91
C LEU A 282 16.92 -9.36 3.94
N ASP A 283 18.18 -9.11 3.62
CA ASP A 283 19.06 -10.03 2.89
C ASP A 283 20.36 -10.25 3.69
N PRO A 284 21.34 -11.03 3.18
CA PRO A 284 22.60 -11.26 3.89
C PRO A 284 23.39 -9.99 4.27
N TRP A 285 23.19 -8.86 3.57
CA TRP A 285 23.93 -7.61 3.76
C TRP A 285 23.19 -6.60 4.64
N THR A 286 21.86 -6.68 4.72
CA THR A 286 21.02 -5.83 5.59
C THR A 286 20.45 -6.55 6.80
N PHE A 287 20.84 -7.82 7.00
CA PHE A 287 20.37 -8.61 8.12
C PHE A 287 20.62 -7.89 9.45
N ASP A 288 19.54 -7.62 10.17
CA ASP A 288 19.58 -6.99 11.49
C ASP A 288 19.07 -7.98 12.53
N VAL A 289 19.96 -8.35 13.44
CA VAL A 289 19.68 -9.31 14.51
C VAL A 289 18.57 -8.81 15.44
N LYS A 290 18.46 -7.50 15.68
CA LYS A 290 17.39 -6.94 16.52
C LYS A 290 16.04 -7.12 15.84
N LYS A 291 15.96 -6.84 14.53
CA LYS A 291 14.75 -7.07 13.73
C LYS A 291 14.33 -8.55 13.74
N ALA A 292 15.29 -9.46 13.56
CA ALA A 292 15.01 -10.89 13.53
C ALA A 292 14.50 -11.44 14.87
N ILE A 293 14.99 -10.91 15.99
CA ILE A 293 14.58 -11.32 17.34
C ILE A 293 13.19 -10.77 17.70
N GLU A 294 12.90 -9.53 17.32
CA GLU A 294 11.66 -8.84 17.70
C GLU A 294 10.43 -9.32 16.91
N PHE A 295 10.62 -9.76 15.66
CA PHE A 295 9.51 -10.12 14.76
C PHE A 295 9.49 -11.58 14.30
N GLY A 296 10.48 -12.38 14.69
CA GLY A 296 10.64 -13.75 14.23
C GLY A 296 11.09 -13.84 12.76
N LEU A 297 11.82 -14.91 12.43
CA LEU A 297 12.18 -15.22 11.05
C LEU A 297 10.95 -15.75 10.30
N VAL A 298 10.21 -14.88 9.61
CA VAL A 298 9.30 -15.32 8.54
C VAL A 298 10.15 -15.59 7.31
N VAL A 299 10.66 -16.82 7.22
CA VAL A 299 11.29 -17.32 6.01
C VAL A 299 10.15 -17.73 5.07
N ASP A 300 9.96 -16.99 3.97
CA ASP A 300 9.19 -17.50 2.83
C ASP A 300 9.95 -18.72 2.29
N ALA A 301 9.60 -19.89 2.79
CA ALA A 301 10.10 -21.16 2.31
C ALA A 301 9.39 -21.50 0.99
N CYS A 302 9.96 -21.07 -0.13
CA CYS A 302 9.79 -21.80 -1.38
C CYS A 302 10.78 -22.97 -1.37
N ASP A 303 10.32 -24.13 -0.92
CA ASP A 303 10.89 -25.43 -1.31
C ASP A 303 10.42 -25.81 -2.72
#